data_AF-A0A849AXP0-F1
#
_entry.id   AF-A0A849AXP0-F1
#
_cell.length_a   1.000
_cell.length_b   1.000
_cell.length_c   1.000
_cell.angle_alpha   90.00
_cell.angle_beta   90.00
_cell.angle_gamma   90.00
#
_symmetry.space_group_name_H-M   'P 1'
#
loop_
_entity.id
_entity.type
_entity.pdbx_description
1 polymer ?
#
loop_
_entity_poly.entity_id
_entity_poly.type
_entity_poly.pdbx_seq_one_letter_code
_entity_poly.pdbx_strand_id
1 'polypeptide(L)' 'MACLIKVSEFIKRVYGEKDSTPPTPQTITRSCRRGELPAEQKGKLWYIDWDIYQKQTGDDLIDRVLNS' A
#
# COMPACT_ATOMS: atom_id res chain seq x y z
N MET A 1 -13.51 -2.76 10.64
CA MET A 1 -13.91 -2.56 9.23
C MET A 1 -12.70 -2.91 8.39
N ALA A 2 -12.84 -3.53 7.22
CA ALA A 2 -11.72 -3.80 6.33
C ALA A 2 -11.64 -2.65 5.30
N CYS A 3 -10.65 -1.78 5.45
CA CYS A 3 -10.42 -0.65 4.56
C CYS A 3 -9.65 -1.13 3.32
N LEU A 4 -10.37 -1.47 2.27
CA LEU A 4 -9.78 -1.86 0.99
C LEU A 4 -9.54 -0.63 0.12
N ILE A 5 -8.28 -0.34 -0.19
CA ILE A 5 -7.90 0.79 -1.06
C ILE A 5 -7.40 0.29 -2.41
N LYS A 6 -7.59 1.10 -3.45
CA LYS A 6 -7.04 0.79 -4.78
C LYS A 6 -5.51 0.90 -4.77
N VAL A 7 -4.83 0.12 -5.61
CA VAL A 7 -3.39 0.23 -5.82
C VAL A 7 -2.93 1.67 -6.14
N SER A 8 -3.70 2.41 -6.94
CA SER A 8 -3.40 3.82 -7.25
C SER A 8 -3.43 4.73 -6.04
N GLU A 9 -4.34 4.47 -5.10
CA GLU A 9 -4.47 5.23 -3.85
C GLU A 9 -3.33 4.88 -2.89
N PHE A 10 -3.00 3.58 -2.80
CA PHE A 10 -1.84 3.11 -2.03
C PHE A 10 -0.54 3.78 -2.48
N ILE A 11 -0.29 3.85 -3.79
CA ILE A 11 0.92 4.50 -4.32
C ILE A 11 1.00 5.97 -3.90
N LYS A 12 -0.12 6.69 -3.97
CA LYS A 12 -0.18 8.10 -3.53
C LYS A 12 0.06 8.26 -2.04
N ARG A 13 -0.49 7.36 -1.21
CA ARG A 13 -0.36 7.45 0.25
C ARG A 13 1.02 7.05 0.76
N VAL A 14 1.63 6.03 0.17
CA VAL A 14 2.91 5.47 0.63
C VAL A 14 4.11 6.11 -0.07
N TYR A 15 3.98 6.51 -1.34
CA TYR A 15 5.07 7.02 -2.17
C TYR A 15 4.79 8.39 -2.78
N GLY A 16 3.73 9.08 -2.34
CA GLY A 16 3.36 10.40 -2.88
C GLY A 16 4.16 11.57 -2.33
N GLU A 17 5.13 11.34 -1.45
CA GLU A 17 6.04 12.40 -1.00
C GLU A 17 7.04 12.82 -2.08
N LYS A 18 7.36 14.11 -2.05
CA LYS A 18 7.96 14.90 -3.14
C LYS A 18 9.31 14.38 -3.68
N ASP A 19 10.02 13.58 -2.91
CA ASP A 19 11.37 13.08 -3.22
C ASP A 19 11.43 11.56 -3.50
N SER A 20 10.28 10.87 -3.52
CA SER A 20 10.20 9.45 -3.84
C SER A 20 9.83 9.24 -5.31
N THR A 21 10.55 8.36 -6.02
CA THR A 21 10.08 7.87 -7.33
C THR A 21 9.02 6.79 -7.06
N PRO A 22 7.72 7.05 -7.31
CA PRO A 22 6.70 6.08 -6.96
C PRO A 22 6.84 4.83 -7.84
N PRO A 23 6.72 3.62 -7.26
CA PRO A 23 6.66 2.40 -8.04
C PRO A 23 5.43 2.44 -8.95
N THR A 24 5.59 1.90 -10.16
CA THR A 24 4.46 1.82 -11.09
C THR A 24 3.36 0.92 -10.52
N PRO A 25 2.08 1.13 -10.89
CA PRO A 25 0.98 0.25 -10.49
C PRO A 25 1.22 -1.23 -10.81
N GLN A 26 1.99 -1.53 -11.86
CA GLN A 26 2.37 -2.89 -12.23
C GLN A 26 3.31 -3.52 -11.20
N THR A 27 4.27 -2.75 -10.67
CA THR A 27 5.17 -3.19 -9.61
C THR A 27 4.37 -3.59 -8.36
N ILE A 28 3.46 -2.72 -7.91
CA ILE A 28 2.62 -3.03 -6.74
C ILE A 28 1.71 -4.24 -7.01
N THR A 29 1.08 -4.31 -8.18
CA THR A 29 0.25 -5.47 -8.56
C THR A 29 1.06 -6.78 -8.57
N ARG A 30 2.33 -6.74 -8.99
CA ARG A 30 3.23 -7.89 -8.92
C ARG A 30 3.53 -8.30 -7.48
N SER A 31 3.79 -7.35 -6.58
CA SER A 31 3.97 -7.63 -5.15
C SER A 31 2.71 -8.20 -4.51
N CYS A 32 1.51 -7.71 -4.87
CA CYS A 32 0.24 -8.31 -4.47
C CYS A 32 0.13 -9.77 -4.92
N ARG A 33 0.46 -10.07 -6.18
CA ARG A 33 0.46 -11.44 -6.71
C ARG A 33 1.50 -12.35 -6.05
N ARG A 34 2.64 -11.80 -5.63
CA ARG A 34 3.70 -12.52 -4.90
C ARG A 34 3.35 -12.76 -3.43
N GLY A 35 2.30 -12.13 -2.90
CA GLY A 35 1.92 -12.20 -1.49
C GLY A 35 2.79 -11.34 -0.57
N GLU A 36 3.52 -10.37 -1.13
CA GLU A 36 4.38 -9.46 -0.36
C GLU A 36 3.59 -8.32 0.29
N LEU A 37 2.44 -8.00 -0.28
CA LEU A 37 1.53 -6.98 0.25
C LEU A 37 0.20 -7.64 0.61
N PRO A 38 -0.40 -7.25 1.74
CA PRO A 38 -1.74 -7.71 2.11
C PRO A 38 -2.74 -7.10 1.13
N ALA A 39 -3.13 -7.90 0.14
CA ALA A 39 -3.98 -7.47 -0.96
C ALA A 39 -4.96 -8.57 -1.35
N GLU A 40 -6.13 -8.14 -1.79
CA GLU A 40 -7.22 -9.00 -2.24
C GLU A 40 -7.53 -8.66 -3.71
N GLN A 41 -7.60 -9.70 -4.54
CA GLN A 41 -8.07 -9.54 -5.91
C GLN A 41 -9.60 -9.62 -5.94
N LYS A 42 -10.26 -8.52 -6.32
CA LYS A 42 -11.70 -8.50 -6.56
C LYS A 42 -11.97 -8.35 -8.05
N GLY A 43 -12.33 -9.46 -8.68
CA GLY A 43 -12.49 -9.56 -10.14
C GLY A 43 -11.16 -9.35 -10.86
N LYS A 44 -11.07 -8.30 -11.69
CA LYS A 44 -9.85 -7.97 -12.46
C LYS A 44 -8.93 -6.97 -11.75
N LEU A 45 -9.37 -6.39 -10.63
CA LEU A 45 -8.64 -5.34 -9.91
C LEU A 45 -8.07 -5.86 -8.60
N TRP A 46 -6.92 -5.31 -8.24
CA TRP A 46 -6.27 -5.55 -6.95
C TRP A 46 -6.58 -4.41 -6.00
N TYR A 47 -6.92 -4.79 -4.78
CA TYR A 47 -7.17 -3.88 -3.66
C TYR A 47 -6.22 -4.24 -2.54
N ILE A 48 -5.63 -3.25 -1.90
CA ILE A 48 -4.75 -3.44 -0.75
C ILE A 48 -5.60 -3.31 0.51
N ASP A 49 -5.44 -4.26 1.43
CA ASP A 49 -6.03 -4.18 2.76
C ASP A 49 -5.18 -3.21 3.57
N TRP A 50 -5.68 -1.98 3.69
CA TRP A 50 -4.97 -0.89 4.33
C TRP A 50 -4.83 -1.11 5.83
N ASP A 51 -5.83 -1.73 6.48
CA ASP A 51 -5.77 -1.98 7.92
C ASP A 51 -4.71 -3.03 8.25
N ILE A 52 -4.62 -4.10 7.43
CA ILE A 52 -3.57 -5.11 7.61
C ILE A 52 -2.20 -4.51 7.27
N TYR A 53 -2.09 -3.74 6.19
CA TYR A 53 -0.85 -3.07 5.82
C TYR A 53 -0.36 -2.12 6.92
N GLN A 54 -1.25 -1.31 7.49
CA GLN A 54 -0.93 -0.42 8.60
C GLN A 54 -0.56 -1.17 9.87
N LYS A 55 -1.15 -2.34 10.15
CA LYS A 55 -0.73 -3.17 11.29
C LYS A 55 0.63 -3.83 11.07
N GLN A 56 0.92 -4.27 9.85
CA GLN A 56 2.21 -4.88 9.49
C GLN A 56 3.34 -3.86 9.46
N THR A 57 3.05 -2.65 8.98
CA THR A 57 4.06 -1.60 8.82
C THR A 57 4.01 -0.54 9.94
N GLY A 58 3.04 -0.66 10.85
CA GLY A 58 2.74 0.32 11.90
C GLY A 58 3.78 0.43 13.00
N ASP A 59 4.66 -0.56 13.15
CA ASP A 59 5.81 -0.45 14.07
C ASP A 59 6.96 0.38 13.47
N ASP A 60 7.09 0.48 12.14
CA ASP A 60 8.24 1.14 11.49
C ASP A 60 7.90 2.43 10.71
N LEU A 61 6.67 2.58 10.18
CA LEU A 61 6.29 3.73 9.34
C LEU A 61 5.54 4.84 10.08
N ILE A 62 4.83 4.53 11.17
CA ILE A 62 4.05 5.53 11.92
C ILE A 62 4.98 6.57 12.57
N ASP A 63 6.16 6.13 13.02
CA ASP A 63 7.11 7.00 13.73
C ASP A 63 7.80 8.03 12.81
N ARG A 64 7.78 7.82 11.48
CA ARG A 64 8.30 8.77 10.49
C ARG A 64 7.27 9.77 9.98
N VAL A 65 5.96 9.45 10.05
CA VAL A 65 4.89 10.32 9.53
C VAL A 65 4.35 11.27 10.61
N LEU A 66 4.49 10.94 11.89
CA LEU A 66 3.99 11.76 13.01
C LEU A 66 5.02 12.68 13.67
N ASN A 67 6.30 12.63 13.29
CA ASN A 67 7.37 13.49 13.82
C ASN A 67 7.96 14.42 12.74
N SER A 68 7.11 15.22 12.08
CA SER A 68 7.53 16.37 11.25
C SER A 68 6.61 17.56 11.46
#